data_AF-A0A7W6V169-F1
#
_entry.id   AF-A0A7W6V169-F1
#
_cell.length_a   1.000
_cell.length_b   1.000
_cell.length_c   1.000
_cell.angle_alpha   90.00
_cell.angle_beta   90.00
_cell.angle_gamma   90.00
#
_symmetry.space_group_name_H-M   'P 1'
#
loop_
_entity.id
_entity.type
_entity.pdbx_description
1 polymer ?
#
loop_
_entity_poly.entity_id
_entity_poly.type
_entity_poly.pdbx_seq_one_letter_code
_entity_poly.pdbx_strand_id
1 'polypeptide(L)'
;MSALQTLRAVSSGLNDTQEQVSAGLRVKVASDNVAYWSISTNMRSDNKSISAASDALGVGAAKVDTAYAGTGAIIDVLTDVKATLVTAREDSVDKAQIQNQISQLSKQADSIVRSSSFSGINYLQTYSGDHINNINELDDVVVDSFTRNADGATTINTSKVDLRKTSMLNDFGGGILQKDDLDYYMPLGGMTTSSFYHEGHEDHYFDGPITFSGSDSVQFDLLIDNSPESAGMPFHITIDKGVIDAALGTNDGEIDNVFQLRSVIQQAFTNVGANAYADVYGTQATSPADAYNYEIRTLETSPNVGSSIFISGITSTFGPTVAERTLGLDSVPRIDHDNMITSSSMNFLWSFKVMLDATISFDLSIDNAPLQTFVIDRTAVDAALGTTDGRITSGADLKAIVDYIVPGFEGLAVSVSGNRLTFQADQAIYPGYGNKAVDFYISSFRPDPPFTLRFDLSEIDVTTDDFTIDEYLEGVEYMLSQSIDSGAMLGSVQQRIEMQTAFSQKMMDEVESGVSRLVDTDMEEASMRLQAFQTQKQLALQSLQIANSQPQNILSLFN
;
A
#
# COMPACT_ATOMS: atom_id res chain seq x y z
N MET A 1 -37.70 -37.33 -82.01
CA MET A 1 -36.86 -36.43 -81.19
C MET A 1 -37.25 -36.43 -79.71
N SER A 2 -38.54 -36.48 -79.34
CA SER A 2 -39.01 -36.50 -77.94
C SER A 2 -38.35 -37.60 -77.06
N ALA A 3 -38.35 -38.87 -77.47
CA ALA A 3 -37.78 -39.97 -76.67
C ALA A 3 -36.26 -39.85 -76.40
N LEU A 4 -35.48 -39.29 -77.33
CA LEU A 4 -34.05 -39.05 -77.15
C LEU A 4 -33.79 -37.91 -76.16
N GLN A 5 -34.64 -36.88 -76.19
CA GLN A 5 -34.59 -35.78 -75.24
C GLN A 5 -34.94 -36.26 -73.82
N THR A 6 -35.92 -37.15 -73.69
CA THR A 6 -36.25 -37.82 -72.42
C THR A 6 -35.11 -38.71 -71.91
N LEU A 7 -34.48 -39.52 -72.78
CA LEU A 7 -33.35 -40.36 -72.38
C LEU A 7 -32.14 -39.52 -71.93
N ARG A 8 -31.87 -38.40 -72.61
CA ARG A 8 -30.83 -37.45 -72.20
C ARG A 8 -31.14 -36.81 -70.85
N ALA A 9 -32.39 -36.44 -70.59
CA ALA A 9 -32.81 -35.91 -69.30
C ALA A 9 -32.67 -36.93 -68.16
N VAL A 10 -33.10 -38.19 -68.38
CA VAL A 10 -32.94 -39.29 -67.41
C VAL A 10 -31.47 -39.62 -67.19
N SER A 11 -30.65 -39.62 -68.24
CA SER A 11 -29.21 -39.89 -68.11
C SER A 11 -28.47 -38.75 -67.40
N SER A 12 -28.89 -37.50 -67.57
CA SER A 12 -28.36 -36.36 -66.80
C SER A 12 -28.71 -36.51 -65.33
N GLY A 13 -29.99 -36.68 -64.99
CA GLY A 13 -30.42 -36.83 -63.60
C GLY A 13 -29.84 -38.05 -62.88
N LEU A 14 -29.58 -39.14 -63.62
CA LEU A 14 -28.86 -40.31 -63.09
C LEU A 14 -27.41 -39.97 -62.75
N ASN A 15 -26.69 -39.28 -63.64
CA ASN A 15 -25.32 -38.85 -63.38
C ASN A 15 -25.27 -37.89 -62.19
N ASP A 16 -26.17 -36.91 -62.13
CA ASP A 16 -26.22 -35.92 -61.05
C ASP A 16 -26.48 -36.61 -59.70
N THR A 17 -27.45 -37.53 -59.64
CA THR A 17 -27.75 -38.28 -58.41
C THR A 17 -26.59 -39.22 -58.03
N GLN A 18 -25.93 -39.83 -59.02
CA GLN A 18 -24.77 -40.69 -58.79
C GLN A 18 -23.59 -39.90 -58.22
N GLU A 19 -23.37 -38.68 -58.69
CA GLU A 19 -22.37 -37.76 -58.15
C GLU A 19 -22.71 -37.31 -56.73
N GLN A 20 -23.98 -36.99 -56.44
CA GLN A 20 -24.43 -36.62 -55.09
C GLN A 20 -24.29 -37.76 -54.09
N VAL A 21 -24.60 -39.00 -54.50
CA VAL A 21 -24.41 -40.21 -53.68
C VAL A 21 -22.92 -40.50 -53.48
N SER A 22 -22.11 -40.36 -54.53
CA SER A 22 -20.67 -40.61 -54.45
C SER A 22 -19.92 -39.55 -53.62
N ALA A 23 -20.36 -38.29 -53.67
CA ALA A 23 -19.74 -37.20 -52.93
C ALA A 23 -20.33 -37.03 -51.52
N GLY A 24 -21.51 -37.60 -51.25
CA GLY A 24 -22.29 -37.34 -50.04
C GLY A 24 -22.85 -35.93 -49.95
N LEU A 25 -22.73 -35.14 -51.02
CA LEU A 25 -23.06 -33.71 -51.06
C LEU A 25 -24.08 -33.42 -52.15
N ARG A 26 -25.20 -32.79 -51.77
CA ARG A 26 -26.24 -32.29 -52.68
C ARG A 26 -25.79 -30.99 -53.35
N VAL A 27 -24.93 -30.21 -52.69
CA VAL A 27 -24.33 -28.98 -53.22
C VAL A 27 -22.81 -29.07 -53.05
N LYS A 28 -22.10 -29.38 -54.13
CA LYS A 28 -20.65 -29.55 -54.15
C LYS A 28 -19.96 -28.36 -54.80
N VAL A 29 -20.51 -27.86 -55.91
CA VAL A 29 -19.98 -26.73 -56.68
C VAL A 29 -21.03 -25.64 -56.85
N ALA A 30 -20.59 -24.43 -57.22
CA ALA A 30 -21.48 -23.28 -57.37
C ALA A 30 -22.60 -23.51 -58.40
N SER A 31 -22.36 -24.34 -59.42
CA SER A 31 -23.37 -24.68 -60.43
C SER A 31 -24.54 -25.50 -59.89
N ASP A 32 -24.37 -26.20 -58.75
CA ASP A 32 -25.43 -27.03 -58.17
C ASP A 32 -26.49 -26.17 -57.48
N ASN A 33 -26.04 -25.19 -56.70
CA ASN A 33 -26.87 -24.14 -56.10
C ASN A 33 -25.98 -23.00 -55.58
N VAL A 34 -25.94 -21.87 -56.29
CA VAL A 34 -25.05 -20.74 -55.96
C VAL A 34 -25.28 -20.21 -54.55
N ALA A 35 -26.55 -20.12 -54.09
CA ALA A 35 -26.88 -19.57 -52.79
C ALA A 35 -26.39 -20.48 -51.65
N TYR A 36 -26.74 -21.77 -51.69
CA TYR A 36 -26.27 -22.73 -50.67
C TYR A 36 -24.77 -22.95 -50.72
N TRP A 37 -24.16 -22.97 -51.92
CA TRP A 37 -22.72 -23.08 -52.07
C TRP A 37 -21.99 -21.88 -51.47
N SER A 38 -22.46 -20.65 -51.74
CA SER A 38 -21.83 -19.43 -51.21
C SER A 38 -21.95 -19.33 -49.69
N ILE A 39 -23.14 -19.60 -49.12
CA ILE A 39 -23.37 -19.59 -47.68
C ILE A 39 -22.51 -20.65 -46.99
N SER A 40 -22.55 -21.90 -47.47
CA SER A 40 -21.77 -23.00 -46.87
C SER A 40 -20.25 -22.81 -47.02
N THR A 41 -19.78 -22.21 -48.11
CA THR A 41 -18.36 -21.89 -48.30
C THR A 41 -17.91 -20.82 -47.31
N ASN A 42 -18.70 -19.76 -47.09
CA ASN A 42 -18.43 -18.76 -46.06
C ASN A 42 -18.43 -19.41 -44.67
N MET A 43 -19.45 -20.18 -44.33
CA MET A 43 -19.54 -20.89 -43.05
C MET A 43 -18.36 -21.84 -42.81
N ARG A 44 -17.90 -22.58 -43.84
CA ARG A 44 -16.68 -23.42 -43.75
C ARG A 44 -15.42 -22.58 -43.52
N SER A 45 -15.32 -21.41 -44.15
CA SER A 45 -14.22 -20.47 -43.91
C SER A 45 -14.23 -19.92 -42.48
N ASP A 46 -15.43 -19.65 -41.96
CA ASP A 46 -15.63 -19.17 -40.59
C ASP A 46 -15.24 -20.23 -39.57
N ASN A 47 -15.67 -21.48 -39.78
CA ASN A 47 -15.31 -22.60 -38.92
C ASN A 47 -13.78 -22.77 -38.83
N LYS A 48 -13.07 -22.68 -39.96
CA LYS A 48 -11.58 -22.68 -39.95
C LYS A 48 -10.98 -21.52 -39.16
N SER A 49 -11.59 -20.34 -39.22
CA SER A 49 -11.11 -19.17 -38.49
C SER A 49 -11.34 -19.31 -36.98
N ILE A 50 -12.51 -19.83 -36.59
CA ILE A 50 -12.83 -20.14 -35.19
C ILE A 50 -11.91 -21.23 -34.65
N SER A 51 -11.61 -22.26 -35.44
CA SER A 51 -10.65 -23.32 -35.09
C SER A 51 -9.26 -22.75 -34.82
N ALA A 52 -8.74 -21.89 -35.69
CA ALA A 52 -7.45 -21.23 -35.47
C ALA A 52 -7.45 -20.35 -34.21
N ALA A 53 -8.57 -19.68 -33.90
CA ALA A 53 -8.70 -18.90 -32.67
C ALA A 53 -8.80 -19.78 -31.43
N SER A 54 -9.49 -20.94 -31.52
CA SER A 54 -9.56 -21.95 -30.46
C SER A 54 -8.19 -22.54 -30.15
N ASP A 55 -7.37 -22.80 -31.17
CA ASP A 55 -5.98 -23.25 -30.98
C ASP A 55 -5.16 -22.19 -30.22
N ALA A 56 -5.34 -20.91 -30.55
CA ALA A 56 -4.67 -19.81 -29.88
C ALA A 56 -5.14 -19.62 -28.42
N LEU A 57 -6.44 -19.78 -28.15
CA LEU A 57 -7.00 -19.84 -26.80
C LEU A 57 -6.39 -21.01 -26.00
N GLY A 58 -6.22 -22.19 -26.63
CA GLY A 58 -5.59 -23.35 -26.01
C GLY A 58 -4.13 -23.11 -25.60
N VAL A 59 -3.36 -22.37 -26.41
CA VAL A 59 -2.00 -21.94 -26.04
C VAL A 59 -2.03 -20.98 -24.86
N GLY A 60 -2.96 -20.02 -24.84
CA GLY A 60 -3.15 -19.10 -23.72
C GLY A 60 -3.54 -19.83 -22.42
N ALA A 61 -4.47 -20.77 -22.51
CA ALA A 61 -4.88 -21.63 -21.40
C ALA A 61 -3.69 -22.38 -20.83
N ALA A 62 -2.90 -23.07 -21.66
CA ALA A 62 -1.76 -23.86 -21.21
C ALA A 62 -0.69 -23.03 -20.46
N LYS A 63 -0.47 -21.77 -20.86
CA LYS A 63 0.42 -20.85 -20.13
C LYS A 63 -0.12 -20.54 -18.73
N VAL A 64 -1.39 -20.14 -18.65
CA VAL A 64 -2.04 -19.75 -17.38
C VAL A 64 -2.18 -20.97 -16.47
N ASP A 65 -2.54 -22.13 -17.01
CA ASP A 65 -2.65 -23.40 -16.28
C ASP A 65 -1.32 -23.80 -15.65
N THR A 66 -0.21 -23.66 -16.39
CA THR A 66 1.14 -23.95 -15.90
C THR A 66 1.50 -23.04 -14.72
N ALA A 67 1.22 -21.75 -14.83
CA ALA A 67 1.47 -20.78 -13.77
C ALA A 67 0.55 -20.99 -12.54
N TYR A 68 -0.71 -21.34 -12.77
CA TYR A 68 -1.69 -21.62 -11.72
C TYR A 68 -1.29 -22.87 -10.92
N ALA A 69 -0.90 -23.95 -11.61
CA ALA A 69 -0.40 -25.16 -10.98
C ALA A 69 0.90 -24.91 -10.20
N GLY A 70 1.83 -24.14 -10.78
CA GLY A 70 3.08 -23.75 -10.12
C GLY A 70 2.83 -22.94 -8.84
N THR A 71 1.90 -21.98 -8.90
CA THR A 71 1.49 -21.17 -7.74
C THR A 71 0.87 -22.03 -6.64
N GLY A 72 -0.01 -22.98 -6.99
CA GLY A 72 -0.57 -23.94 -6.03
C GLY A 72 0.52 -24.74 -5.31
N ALA A 73 1.52 -25.24 -6.03
CA ALA A 73 2.63 -25.98 -5.44
C ALA A 73 3.53 -25.08 -4.55
N ILE A 74 3.68 -23.79 -4.87
CA ILE A 74 4.41 -22.83 -4.02
C ILE A 74 3.65 -22.55 -2.72
N ILE A 75 2.32 -22.40 -2.78
CA ILE A 75 1.46 -22.25 -1.60
C ILE A 75 1.64 -23.44 -0.64
N ASP A 76 1.68 -24.66 -1.17
CA ASP A 76 1.93 -25.86 -0.37
C ASP A 76 3.33 -25.81 0.29
N VAL A 77 4.37 -25.44 -0.46
CA VAL A 77 5.74 -25.30 0.09
C VAL A 77 5.82 -24.22 1.17
N LEU A 78 5.19 -23.05 0.98
CA LEU A 78 5.14 -21.98 1.98
C LEU A 78 4.40 -22.43 3.25
N THR A 79 3.36 -23.24 3.09
CA THR A 79 2.64 -23.86 4.22
C THR A 79 3.54 -24.80 5.01
N ASP A 80 4.36 -25.60 4.33
CA ASP A 80 5.34 -26.48 4.97
C ASP A 80 6.48 -25.69 5.65
N VAL A 81 6.96 -24.60 5.04
CA VAL A 81 7.95 -23.70 5.65
C VAL A 81 7.39 -23.09 6.92
N LYS A 82 6.15 -22.60 6.90
CA LYS A 82 5.45 -22.07 8.07
C LYS A 82 5.35 -23.11 9.19
N ALA A 83 4.92 -24.33 8.89
CA ALA A 83 4.84 -25.41 9.88
C ALA A 83 6.23 -25.74 10.49
N THR A 84 7.27 -25.68 9.67
CA THR A 84 8.66 -25.91 10.08
C THR A 84 9.15 -24.79 11.01
N LEU A 85 8.85 -23.52 10.70
CA LEU A 85 9.15 -22.35 11.54
C LEU A 85 8.38 -22.39 12.87
N VAL A 86 7.12 -22.83 12.89
CA VAL A 86 6.37 -23.03 14.15
C VAL A 86 7.08 -24.05 15.04
N THR A 87 7.63 -25.12 14.46
CA THR A 87 8.43 -26.11 15.20
C THR A 87 9.73 -25.50 15.76
N ALA A 88 10.31 -24.53 15.05
CA ALA A 88 11.51 -23.80 15.48
C ALA A 88 11.31 -22.92 16.72
N ARG A 89 10.07 -22.64 17.13
CA ARG A 89 9.76 -21.89 18.37
C ARG A 89 10.05 -22.67 19.64
N GLU A 90 10.15 -24.00 19.55
CA GLU A 90 10.47 -24.85 20.70
C GLU A 90 11.96 -24.80 21.02
N ASP A 91 12.34 -24.29 22.19
CA ASP A 91 13.75 -24.13 22.60
C ASP A 91 14.56 -25.44 22.60
N SER A 92 13.90 -26.59 22.68
CA SER A 92 14.53 -27.91 22.80
C SER A 92 14.86 -28.58 21.46
N VAL A 93 14.55 -27.95 20.32
CA VAL A 93 14.77 -28.53 18.98
C VAL A 93 16.16 -28.23 18.43
N ASP A 94 16.66 -29.09 17.55
CA ASP A 94 17.90 -28.85 16.82
C ASP A 94 17.67 -27.85 15.67
N LYS A 95 17.98 -26.58 15.91
CA LYS A 95 17.83 -25.49 14.93
C LYS A 95 18.62 -25.74 13.64
N ALA A 96 19.75 -26.46 13.68
CA ALA A 96 20.51 -26.76 12.48
C ALA A 96 19.78 -27.77 11.59
N GLN A 97 19.12 -28.77 12.19
CA GLN A 97 18.28 -29.70 11.44
C GLN A 97 17.05 -29.01 10.83
N ILE A 98 16.39 -28.13 11.58
CA ILE A 98 15.27 -27.33 11.09
C ILE A 98 15.70 -26.43 9.93
N GLN A 99 16.84 -25.74 10.06
CA GLN A 99 17.39 -24.90 9.00
C GLN A 99 17.66 -25.69 7.70
N ASN A 100 18.15 -26.93 7.82
CA ASN A 100 18.33 -27.81 6.66
C ASN A 100 17.00 -28.13 5.95
N GLN A 101 15.91 -28.33 6.70
CA GLN A 101 14.57 -28.56 6.13
C GLN A 101 14.06 -27.30 5.41
N ILE A 102 14.15 -26.14 6.05
CA ILE A 102 13.75 -24.84 5.44
C ILE A 102 14.55 -24.60 4.15
N SER A 103 15.85 -24.83 4.17
CA SER A 103 16.72 -24.69 2.99
C SER A 103 16.34 -25.63 1.84
N GLN A 104 15.83 -26.82 2.13
CA GLN A 104 15.34 -27.76 1.11
C GLN A 104 14.01 -27.30 0.51
N LEU A 105 13.07 -26.85 1.35
CA LEU A 105 11.78 -26.30 0.93
C LEU A 105 11.97 -25.04 0.07
N SER A 106 12.85 -24.13 0.48
CA SER A 106 13.18 -22.93 -0.29
C SER A 106 13.73 -23.27 -1.69
N LYS A 107 14.64 -24.25 -1.80
CA LYS A 107 15.14 -24.77 -3.09
C LYS A 107 14.04 -25.44 -3.93
N GLN A 108 13.09 -26.11 -3.29
CA GLN A 108 11.94 -26.70 -3.96
C GLN A 108 11.05 -25.60 -4.55
N ALA A 109 10.77 -24.52 -3.81
CA ALA A 109 10.03 -23.37 -4.31
C ALA A 109 10.72 -22.74 -5.54
N ASP A 110 12.02 -22.45 -5.47
CA ASP A 110 12.79 -21.92 -6.62
C ASP A 110 12.72 -22.85 -7.83
N SER A 111 12.84 -24.17 -7.62
CA SER A 111 12.73 -25.16 -8.70
C SER A 111 11.33 -25.21 -9.33
N ILE A 112 10.26 -25.09 -8.54
CA ILE A 112 8.88 -25.01 -9.02
C ILE A 112 8.70 -23.74 -9.87
N VAL A 113 9.13 -22.58 -9.36
CA VAL A 113 9.05 -21.32 -10.10
C VAL A 113 9.74 -21.44 -11.46
N ARG A 114 11.00 -21.90 -11.49
CA ARG A 114 11.79 -21.99 -12.72
C ARG A 114 11.25 -23.01 -13.73
N SER A 115 10.65 -24.10 -13.26
CA SER A 115 10.08 -25.14 -14.12
C SER A 115 8.66 -24.86 -14.61
N SER A 116 7.98 -23.87 -14.03
CA SER A 116 6.62 -23.43 -14.41
C SER A 116 6.60 -22.60 -15.71
N SER A 117 7.22 -23.13 -16.76
CA SER A 117 7.30 -22.50 -18.08
C SER A 117 6.55 -23.28 -19.15
N PHE A 118 5.78 -22.57 -19.98
CA PHE A 118 5.15 -23.11 -21.17
C PHE A 118 5.68 -22.37 -22.41
N SER A 119 6.20 -23.12 -23.38
CA SER A 119 6.80 -22.57 -24.62
C SER A 119 7.86 -21.48 -24.38
N GLY A 120 8.62 -21.58 -23.27
CA GLY A 120 9.68 -20.63 -22.92
C GLY A 120 9.19 -19.36 -22.23
N ILE A 121 7.89 -19.25 -21.94
CA ILE A 121 7.30 -18.14 -21.18
C ILE A 121 7.00 -18.64 -19.76
N ASN A 122 7.28 -17.83 -18.75
CA ASN A 122 7.06 -18.14 -17.35
C ASN A 122 6.39 -16.93 -16.68
N TYR A 123 5.22 -17.11 -16.08
CA TYR A 123 4.50 -16.02 -15.39
C TYR A 123 4.88 -15.90 -13.91
N LEU A 124 5.61 -16.89 -13.38
CA LEU A 124 6.09 -16.91 -12.01
C LEU A 124 7.53 -16.41 -11.89
N GLN A 125 8.28 -16.38 -13.00
CA GLN A 125 9.61 -15.80 -13.06
C GLN A 125 9.67 -14.65 -14.07
N THR A 126 10.04 -13.46 -13.62
CA THR A 126 10.10 -12.27 -14.48
C THR A 126 11.50 -11.66 -14.58
N TYR A 127 11.72 -10.92 -15.67
CA TYR A 127 12.92 -10.12 -15.92
C TYR A 127 12.48 -8.71 -16.30
N SER A 128 12.28 -7.86 -15.30
CA SER A 128 11.63 -6.55 -15.49
C SER A 128 12.59 -5.38 -15.71
N GLY A 129 13.89 -5.57 -15.48
CA GLY A 129 14.91 -4.51 -15.61
C GLY A 129 15.10 -3.65 -14.35
N ASP A 130 14.22 -3.79 -13.36
CA ASP A 130 14.24 -3.09 -12.06
C ASP A 130 13.45 -3.92 -11.04
N HIS A 131 13.44 -3.53 -9.77
CA HIS A 131 12.59 -4.13 -8.73
C HIS A 131 11.10 -4.03 -9.11
N ILE A 132 10.29 -5.06 -8.82
CA ILE A 132 8.86 -5.10 -9.22
C ILE A 132 8.04 -3.91 -8.69
N ASN A 133 8.35 -3.43 -7.49
CA ASN A 133 7.63 -2.30 -6.90
C ASN A 133 7.99 -0.94 -7.55
N ASN A 134 9.01 -0.91 -8.42
CA ASN A 134 9.46 0.31 -9.13
C ASN A 134 8.87 0.44 -10.54
N ILE A 135 8.14 -0.57 -11.01
CA ILE A 135 7.62 -0.63 -12.38
C ILE A 135 6.11 -0.43 -12.42
N ASN A 136 5.68 0.46 -13.33
CA ASN A 136 4.27 0.82 -13.49
C ASN A 136 3.45 -0.26 -14.23
N GLU A 137 4.09 -0.97 -15.17
CA GLU A 137 3.43 -1.93 -16.05
C GLU A 137 4.40 -3.06 -16.39
N LEU A 138 3.96 -4.31 -16.19
CA LEU A 138 4.66 -5.51 -16.63
C LEU A 138 3.61 -6.54 -17.04
N ASP A 139 3.11 -6.39 -18.27
CA ASP A 139 2.03 -7.23 -18.78
C ASP A 139 2.55 -8.27 -19.79
N ASP A 140 2.01 -9.49 -19.75
CA ASP A 140 1.94 -10.36 -20.94
C ASP A 140 0.51 -10.36 -21.50
N VAL A 141 0.36 -10.75 -22.77
CA VAL A 141 -0.92 -10.84 -23.46
C VAL A 141 -1.33 -12.28 -23.71
N VAL A 142 -2.55 -12.61 -23.31
CA VAL A 142 -3.20 -13.88 -23.63
C VAL A 142 -4.37 -13.64 -24.59
N VAL A 143 -4.60 -14.58 -25.50
CA VAL A 143 -5.80 -14.55 -26.33
C VAL A 143 -7.00 -14.82 -25.44
N ASP A 144 -8.03 -13.98 -25.55
CA ASP A 144 -9.19 -14.00 -24.66
C ASP A 144 -10.48 -14.31 -25.43
N SER A 145 -10.67 -13.74 -26.62
CA SER A 145 -11.87 -14.06 -27.41
C SER A 145 -11.68 -13.88 -28.90
N PHE A 146 -12.57 -14.50 -29.66
CA PHE A 146 -12.70 -14.34 -31.09
C PHE A 146 -14.06 -13.70 -31.40
N THR A 147 -14.06 -12.62 -32.18
CA THR A 147 -15.31 -12.01 -32.63
C THR A 147 -15.36 -11.91 -34.14
N ARG A 148 -16.59 -12.05 -34.65
CA ARG A 148 -16.90 -11.83 -36.06
C ARG A 148 -17.87 -10.67 -36.18
N ASN A 149 -17.47 -9.64 -36.91
CA ASN A 149 -18.26 -8.45 -37.14
C ASN A 149 -19.33 -8.69 -38.21
N ALA A 150 -20.34 -7.82 -38.25
CA ALA A 150 -21.46 -7.91 -39.19
C ALA A 150 -21.03 -7.74 -40.66
N ASP A 151 -19.85 -7.18 -40.92
CA ASP A 151 -19.22 -7.06 -42.23
C ASP A 151 -18.46 -8.33 -42.65
N GLY A 152 -18.41 -9.35 -41.79
CA GLY A 152 -17.69 -10.60 -42.01
C GLY A 152 -16.23 -10.59 -41.57
N ALA A 153 -15.71 -9.47 -41.04
CA ALA A 153 -14.35 -9.38 -40.53
C ALA A 153 -14.20 -10.16 -39.20
N THR A 154 -13.10 -10.89 -39.06
CA THR A 154 -12.76 -11.65 -37.86
C THR A 154 -11.67 -10.93 -37.06
N THR A 155 -11.81 -10.85 -35.74
CA THR A 155 -10.81 -10.23 -34.87
C THR A 155 -10.53 -11.11 -33.65
N ILE A 156 -9.27 -11.11 -33.24
CA ILE A 156 -8.79 -11.76 -32.02
C ILE A 156 -8.62 -10.66 -30.97
N ASN A 157 -9.30 -10.82 -29.84
CA ASN A 157 -9.13 -9.97 -28.68
C ASN A 157 -8.14 -10.62 -27.71
N THR A 158 -7.31 -9.79 -27.09
CA THR A 158 -6.36 -10.21 -26.07
C THR A 158 -6.70 -9.56 -24.74
N SER A 159 -6.34 -10.25 -23.66
CA SER A 159 -6.34 -9.72 -22.30
C SER A 159 -4.91 -9.59 -21.80
N LYS A 160 -4.65 -8.53 -21.04
CA LYS A 160 -3.40 -8.36 -20.31
C LYS A 160 -3.41 -9.16 -19.02
N VAL A 161 -2.27 -9.75 -18.69
CA VAL A 161 -1.98 -10.41 -17.42
C VAL A 161 -0.88 -9.60 -16.76
N ASP A 162 -1.21 -8.88 -15.68
CA ASP A 162 -0.26 -8.10 -14.87
C ASP A 162 0.69 -9.06 -14.14
N LEU A 163 1.89 -9.24 -14.67
CA LEU A 163 2.88 -10.19 -14.15
C LEU A 163 3.46 -9.73 -12.82
N ARG A 164 3.32 -8.45 -12.44
CA ARG A 164 3.74 -7.98 -11.10
C ARG A 164 3.00 -8.71 -9.99
N LYS A 165 1.75 -9.11 -10.28
CA LYS A 165 0.89 -9.84 -9.33
C LYS A 165 1.10 -11.34 -9.33
N THR A 166 1.86 -11.89 -10.29
CA THR A 166 2.09 -13.33 -10.43
C THR A 166 3.54 -13.72 -10.25
N SER A 167 4.47 -12.76 -10.34
CA SER A 167 5.89 -13.00 -10.27
C SER A 167 6.31 -13.42 -8.87
N MET A 168 6.64 -14.70 -8.73
CA MET A 168 7.20 -15.28 -7.51
C MET A 168 8.67 -14.88 -7.34
N LEU A 169 9.42 -14.87 -8.45
CA LEU A 169 10.82 -14.44 -8.51
C LEU A 169 11.01 -13.43 -9.65
N ASN A 170 11.65 -12.32 -9.37
CA ASN A 170 12.15 -11.36 -10.35
C ASN A 170 13.67 -11.30 -10.24
N ASP A 171 14.35 -11.27 -11.39
CA ASP A 171 15.82 -11.24 -11.42
C ASP A 171 16.41 -9.96 -10.78
N PHE A 172 15.61 -8.92 -10.59
CA PHE A 172 15.99 -7.66 -9.93
C PHE A 172 15.34 -7.45 -8.55
N GLY A 173 14.64 -8.46 -8.01
CA GLY A 173 13.99 -8.41 -6.69
C GLY A 173 12.51 -7.97 -6.71
N GLY A 174 11.84 -8.11 -5.57
CA GLY A 174 10.43 -7.74 -5.39
C GLY A 174 9.41 -8.76 -5.92
N GLY A 175 9.85 -9.96 -6.31
CA GLY A 175 8.92 -11.07 -6.48
C GLY A 175 8.27 -11.46 -5.15
N ILE A 176 7.14 -12.16 -5.20
CA ILE A 176 6.38 -12.58 -4.01
C ILE A 176 7.24 -13.33 -2.97
N LEU A 177 8.26 -14.07 -3.42
CA LEU A 177 9.17 -14.85 -2.55
C LEU A 177 10.47 -14.11 -2.23
N GLN A 178 10.60 -12.85 -2.61
CA GLN A 178 11.79 -12.04 -2.43
C GLN A 178 11.47 -10.85 -1.53
N LYS A 179 12.46 -10.40 -0.77
CA LYS A 179 12.35 -9.17 0.00
C LYS A 179 11.95 -8.02 -0.91
N ASP A 180 11.20 -7.12 -0.32
CA ASP A 180 11.07 -5.78 -0.83
C ASP A 180 12.42 -5.05 -0.70
N ASP A 181 12.56 -3.94 -1.42
CA ASP A 181 13.72 -3.07 -1.30
C ASP A 181 13.94 -2.72 0.20
N LEU A 182 15.18 -2.79 0.69
CA LEU A 182 15.54 -2.53 2.11
C LEU A 182 15.01 -1.17 2.63
N ASP A 183 14.73 -0.26 1.69
CA ASP A 183 14.21 1.09 1.88
C ASP A 183 12.67 1.16 1.97
N TYR A 184 11.93 0.06 1.88
CA TYR A 184 10.45 0.05 2.04
C TYR A 184 10.06 0.29 3.50
N TYR A 185 10.91 -0.13 4.45
CA TYR A 185 10.66 0.13 5.87
C TYR A 185 10.56 1.65 6.09
N MET A 186 9.70 2.06 7.01
CA MET A 186 9.58 3.44 7.44
C MET A 186 10.40 3.60 8.73
N PRO A 187 11.73 3.84 8.66
CA PRO A 187 12.61 3.90 9.81
C PRO A 187 12.46 5.24 10.55
N LEU A 188 11.23 5.53 10.93
CA LEU A 188 10.88 6.67 11.73
C LEU A 188 10.78 6.19 13.19
N GLY A 189 11.47 6.89 14.08
CA GLY A 189 11.35 6.64 15.51
C GLY A 189 9.91 6.88 15.98
N GLY A 190 9.55 6.26 17.11
CA GLY A 190 8.27 6.53 17.76
C GLY A 190 8.11 8.01 18.11
N MET A 191 6.88 8.51 18.06
CA MET A 191 6.56 9.88 18.45
C MET A 191 6.58 10.00 19.97
N THR A 192 7.37 10.94 20.49
CA THR A 192 7.37 11.31 21.91
C THR A 192 6.77 12.70 22.06
N THR A 193 5.80 12.86 22.96
CA THR A 193 5.18 14.16 23.24
C THR A 193 5.63 14.67 24.60
N SER A 194 6.03 15.93 24.64
CA SER A 194 6.29 16.68 25.86
C SER A 194 5.22 17.76 25.96
N SER A 195 4.26 17.55 26.85
CA SER A 195 3.18 18.50 27.13
C SER A 195 3.53 19.31 28.36
N PHE A 196 3.45 20.63 28.24
CA PHE A 196 3.71 21.58 29.31
C PHE A 196 2.50 22.48 29.45
N TYR A 197 1.53 22.03 30.26
CA TYR A 197 0.36 22.80 30.66
C TYR A 197 0.52 23.20 32.12
N HIS A 198 1.52 24.02 32.38
CA HIS A 198 1.79 24.56 33.70
C HIS A 198 2.49 25.91 33.59
N GLU A 199 2.44 26.66 34.67
CA GLU A 199 2.99 28.01 34.74
C GLU A 199 4.52 28.02 34.69
N GLY A 200 5.08 29.00 34.01
CA GLY A 200 6.51 29.28 34.01
C GLY A 200 7.01 29.48 35.44
N HIS A 201 8.09 28.78 35.77
CA HIS A 201 8.64 28.78 37.11
C HIS A 201 10.12 28.44 37.14
N GLU A 202 10.77 28.99 38.15
CA GLU A 202 12.17 28.76 38.50
C GLU A 202 12.24 28.26 39.95
N ASP A 203 13.07 27.24 40.21
CA ASP A 203 13.40 26.83 41.57
C ASP A 203 14.72 27.45 42.05
N HIS A 204 14.75 27.84 43.32
CA HIS A 204 15.93 28.44 43.95
C HIS A 204 16.23 27.75 45.28
N TYR A 205 17.51 27.78 45.66
CA TYR A 205 17.99 27.16 46.89
C TYR A 205 18.12 28.19 48.01
N PHE A 206 17.35 28.07 49.09
CA PHE A 206 17.48 28.97 50.22
C PHE A 206 18.84 28.85 50.90
N ASP A 207 19.58 29.96 50.98
CA ASP A 207 20.90 30.06 51.62
C ASP A 207 20.94 29.53 53.06
N GLY A 208 19.78 29.47 53.73
CA GLY A 208 19.59 29.03 55.11
C GLY A 208 19.26 30.18 56.06
N PRO A 209 19.07 29.89 57.37
CA PRO A 209 18.54 30.85 58.33
C PRO A 209 19.26 32.20 58.33
N ILE A 210 18.52 33.32 58.38
CA ILE A 210 19.06 34.68 58.32
C ILE A 210 18.22 35.67 59.15
N THR A 211 18.87 36.69 59.71
CA THR A 211 18.21 37.77 60.49
C THR A 211 18.51 39.13 59.85
N PHE A 212 17.47 39.88 59.53
CA PHE A 212 17.57 41.24 58.98
C PHE A 212 17.56 42.27 60.11
N SER A 213 18.58 43.13 60.16
CA SER A 213 18.55 44.36 60.97
C SER A 213 17.69 45.44 60.30
N GLY A 214 17.42 46.55 60.99
CA GLY A 214 16.60 47.64 60.45
C GLY A 214 17.20 48.37 59.23
N SER A 215 18.46 48.11 58.87
CA SER A 215 19.12 48.65 57.67
C SER A 215 19.39 47.60 56.59
N ASP A 216 19.10 46.33 56.85
CA ASP A 216 19.37 45.24 55.92
C ASP A 216 18.21 45.10 54.92
N SER A 217 18.56 44.84 53.67
CA SER A 217 17.61 44.60 52.59
C SER A 217 18.23 43.74 51.49
N VAL A 218 17.39 42.97 50.81
CA VAL A 218 17.69 42.30 49.55
C VAL A 218 16.72 42.87 48.51
N GLN A 219 17.24 43.31 47.36
CA GLN A 219 16.46 43.89 46.28
C GLN A 219 16.76 43.17 44.98
N PHE A 220 15.74 43.01 44.13
CA PHE A 220 15.89 42.40 42.81
C PHE A 220 14.78 42.87 41.88
N ASP A 221 15.03 42.79 40.58
CA ASP A 221 14.02 43.00 39.53
C ASP A 221 13.42 41.66 39.13
N LEU A 222 12.10 41.58 39.16
CA LEU A 222 11.30 40.43 38.73
C LEU A 222 10.59 40.79 37.42
N LEU A 223 10.86 40.04 36.36
CA LEU A 223 10.17 40.16 35.09
C LEU A 223 9.31 38.91 34.87
N ILE A 224 7.99 39.09 34.84
CA ILE A 224 7.03 37.98 34.67
C ILE A 224 6.43 37.96 33.25
N ASP A 225 6.07 36.77 32.77
CA ASP A 225 5.38 36.55 31.49
C ASP A 225 6.11 37.20 30.28
N ASN A 226 7.44 37.23 30.32
CA ASN A 226 8.25 37.66 29.19
C ASN A 226 8.44 36.49 28.21
N SER A 227 8.43 36.76 26.92
CA SER A 227 8.70 35.77 25.87
C SER A 227 9.27 36.46 24.63
N PRO A 228 9.72 35.69 23.61
CA PRO A 228 10.10 36.27 22.32
C PRO A 228 9.00 37.16 21.70
N GLU A 229 7.73 36.87 21.98
CA GLU A 229 6.57 37.57 21.43
C GLU A 229 6.04 38.69 22.35
N SER A 230 6.55 38.81 23.58
CA SER A 230 5.97 39.71 24.59
C SER A 230 6.98 40.22 25.61
N ALA A 231 6.98 41.53 25.86
CA ALA A 231 7.98 42.18 26.73
C ALA A 231 7.85 41.80 28.23
N GLY A 232 6.72 41.26 28.68
CA GLY A 232 6.48 40.87 30.07
C GLY A 232 6.15 42.06 30.98
N MET A 233 6.02 41.81 32.28
CA MET A 233 5.74 42.83 33.30
C MET A 233 6.88 42.94 34.31
N PRO A 234 7.60 44.06 34.38
CA PRO A 234 8.67 44.25 35.34
C PRO A 234 8.12 44.72 36.71
N PHE A 235 8.72 44.22 37.78
CA PHE A 235 8.48 44.62 39.16
C PHE A 235 9.83 44.77 39.88
N HIS A 236 9.92 45.75 40.77
CA HIS A 236 11.09 45.91 41.63
C HIS A 236 10.74 45.42 43.03
N ILE A 237 11.42 44.39 43.51
CA ILE A 237 11.14 43.73 44.78
C ILE A 237 12.15 44.20 45.82
N THR A 238 11.67 44.55 47.01
CA THR A 238 12.50 44.83 48.18
C THR A 238 12.03 43.96 49.33
N ILE A 239 12.96 43.19 49.89
CA ILE A 239 12.78 42.42 51.11
C ILE A 239 13.62 43.09 52.18
N ASP A 240 12.96 43.67 53.17
CA ASP A 240 13.58 44.25 54.36
C ASP A 240 12.95 43.66 55.62
N LYS A 241 13.45 44.08 56.79
CA LYS A 241 12.89 43.66 58.08
C LYS A 241 11.38 43.91 58.19
N GLY A 242 10.88 45.03 57.65
CA GLY A 242 9.46 45.37 57.71
C GLY A 242 8.60 44.39 56.93
N VAL A 243 9.05 43.97 55.74
CA VAL A 243 8.38 42.94 54.93
C VAL A 243 8.39 41.58 55.65
N ILE A 244 9.51 41.22 56.28
CA ILE A 244 9.65 39.96 57.03
C ILE A 244 8.68 39.92 58.22
N ASP A 245 8.75 40.95 59.07
CA ASP A 245 7.91 41.06 60.27
C ASP A 245 6.42 41.08 59.90
N ALA A 246 6.05 41.76 58.80
CA ALA A 246 4.67 41.78 58.30
C ALA A 246 4.21 40.41 57.78
N ALA A 247 5.06 39.69 57.04
CA ALA A 247 4.75 38.39 56.49
C ALA A 247 4.60 37.30 57.57
N LEU A 248 5.44 37.36 58.61
CA LEU A 248 5.51 36.33 59.65
C LEU A 248 4.73 36.67 60.92
N GLY A 249 4.27 37.93 61.06
CA GLY A 249 3.62 38.41 62.27
C GLY A 249 4.58 38.52 63.47
N THR A 250 5.87 38.72 63.21
CA THR A 250 6.94 38.83 64.22
C THR A 250 7.47 40.28 64.30
N ASN A 251 8.52 40.51 65.09
CA ASN A 251 9.25 41.79 65.16
C ASN A 251 10.78 41.56 65.23
N ASP A 252 11.26 40.38 64.89
CA ASP A 252 12.65 39.92 65.03
C ASP A 252 13.43 39.99 63.71
N GLY A 253 12.75 40.01 62.56
CA GLY A 253 13.37 40.04 61.23
C GLY A 253 14.02 38.71 60.88
N GLU A 254 13.62 37.62 61.55
CA GLU A 254 14.22 36.29 61.39
C GLU A 254 13.48 35.46 60.34
N ILE A 255 14.26 34.82 59.46
CA ILE A 255 13.82 33.78 58.53
C ILE A 255 14.60 32.52 58.86
N ASP A 256 13.97 31.56 59.52
CA ASP A 256 14.57 30.31 60.00
C ASP A 256 14.55 29.18 58.96
N ASN A 257 13.60 29.20 58.03
CA ASN A 257 13.40 28.11 57.09
C ASN A 257 12.71 28.58 55.80
N VAL A 258 12.69 27.70 54.82
CA VAL A 258 12.15 27.99 53.48
C VAL A 258 10.65 28.34 53.49
N PHE A 259 9.86 27.81 54.43
CA PHE A 259 8.42 28.13 54.51
C PHE A 259 8.18 29.57 54.95
N GLN A 260 9.02 30.07 55.86
CA GLN A 260 9.02 31.47 56.24
C GLN A 260 9.50 32.34 55.09
N LEU A 261 10.61 31.97 54.42
CA LEU A 261 11.10 32.70 53.25
C LEU A 261 10.02 32.86 52.18
N ARG A 262 9.30 31.78 51.85
CA ARG A 262 8.18 31.80 50.92
C ARG A 262 7.13 32.85 51.30
N SER A 263 6.72 32.87 52.56
CA SER A 263 5.74 33.83 53.06
C SER A 263 6.25 35.27 52.93
N VAL A 264 7.54 35.49 53.19
CA VAL A 264 8.21 36.79 53.01
C VAL A 264 8.23 37.21 51.55
N ILE A 265 8.65 36.33 50.63
CA ILE A 265 8.68 36.60 49.17
C ILE A 265 7.26 36.87 48.67
N GLN A 266 6.27 36.06 49.06
CA GLN A 266 4.87 36.27 48.68
C GLN A 266 4.33 37.61 49.19
N GLN A 267 4.69 38.01 50.41
CA GLN A 267 4.32 39.32 50.93
C GLN A 267 4.98 40.45 50.12
N ALA A 268 6.25 40.28 49.75
CA ALA A 268 6.97 41.24 48.90
C ALA A 268 6.30 41.39 47.52
N PHE A 269 5.89 40.29 46.88
CA PHE A 269 5.12 40.30 45.64
C PHE A 269 3.77 41.00 45.82
N THR A 270 3.06 40.71 46.90
CA THR A 270 1.76 41.33 47.22
C THR A 270 1.89 42.85 47.41
N ASN A 271 2.96 43.32 48.06
CA ASN A 271 3.19 44.74 48.30
C ASN A 271 3.35 45.56 47.01
N VAL A 272 3.89 44.95 45.97
CA VAL A 272 4.11 45.61 44.66
C VAL A 272 3.05 45.23 43.62
N GLY A 273 2.10 44.36 43.97
CA GLY A 273 1.07 43.87 43.06
C GLY A 273 1.62 42.96 41.94
N ALA A 274 2.71 42.24 42.20
CA ALA A 274 3.25 41.26 41.26
C ALA A 274 2.34 40.03 41.19
N ASN A 275 1.94 39.64 39.98
CA ASN A 275 1.15 38.44 39.72
C ASN A 275 2.04 37.19 39.68
N ALA A 276 2.87 37.03 40.71
CA ALA A 276 3.75 35.89 40.92
C ALA A 276 3.42 35.23 42.25
N TYR A 277 3.79 33.96 42.34
CA TYR A 277 3.56 33.14 43.50
C TYR A 277 4.85 32.48 43.95
N ALA A 278 5.11 32.49 45.26
CA ALA A 278 6.19 31.72 45.85
C ALA A 278 5.60 30.42 46.45
N ASP A 279 6.08 29.26 46.01
CA ASP A 279 5.65 27.95 46.53
C ASP A 279 6.80 27.09 47.10
N VAL A 280 6.42 26.00 47.79
CA VAL A 280 7.34 24.92 48.18
C VAL A 280 7.47 23.99 46.98
N TYR A 281 8.71 23.67 46.61
CA TYR A 281 8.99 22.73 45.53
C TYR A 281 8.43 21.33 45.88
N GLY A 282 7.40 20.90 45.15
CA GLY A 282 6.82 19.55 45.22
C GLY A 282 6.17 19.18 46.56
N THR A 283 4.90 18.75 46.53
CA THR A 283 4.23 18.18 47.72
C THR A 283 4.81 16.84 48.21
N GLN A 284 5.94 16.40 47.66
CA GLN A 284 6.68 15.21 48.07
C GLN A 284 8.18 15.55 48.16
N ALA A 285 8.62 16.05 49.32
CA ALA A 285 10.05 16.08 49.64
C ALA A 285 10.58 14.65 49.64
N THR A 286 11.35 14.28 48.62
CA THR A 286 11.90 12.93 48.47
C THR A 286 13.30 12.82 49.08
N SER A 287 13.93 13.95 49.40
CA SER A 287 15.26 14.07 49.99
C SER A 287 15.32 15.21 51.03
N PRO A 288 16.20 15.13 52.06
CA PRO A 288 16.50 16.25 52.95
C PRO A 288 16.98 17.53 52.25
N ALA A 289 17.51 17.42 51.03
CA ALA A 289 17.91 18.57 50.22
C ALA A 289 16.71 19.37 49.67
N ASP A 290 15.54 18.72 49.47
CA ASP A 290 14.32 19.37 48.99
C ASP A 290 13.72 20.32 50.05
N ALA A 291 14.15 20.20 51.31
CA ALA A 291 13.68 21.03 52.42
C ALA A 291 14.16 22.49 52.39
N TYR A 292 15.07 22.83 51.47
CA TYR A 292 15.60 24.19 51.29
C TYR A 292 15.21 24.80 49.94
N ASN A 293 14.52 24.07 49.07
CA ASN A 293 14.10 24.58 47.76
C ASN A 293 12.78 25.33 47.89
N TYR A 294 12.72 26.50 47.27
CA TYR A 294 11.48 27.21 47.00
C TYR A 294 11.38 27.49 45.52
N GLU A 295 10.16 27.73 45.06
CA GLU A 295 9.87 27.98 43.67
C GLU A 295 9.20 29.34 43.54
N ILE A 296 9.55 30.09 42.51
CA ILE A 296 8.83 31.28 42.09
C ILE A 296 8.18 30.95 40.75
N ARG A 297 6.87 31.15 40.67
CA ARG A 297 6.09 30.89 39.46
C ARG A 297 5.26 32.11 39.09
N THR A 298 5.01 32.29 37.80
CA THR A 298 4.02 33.26 37.35
C THR A 298 2.61 32.73 37.60
N LEU A 299 1.64 33.62 37.82
CA LEU A 299 0.22 33.25 37.81
C LEU A 299 -0.38 33.29 36.40
N GLU A 300 0.38 33.77 35.41
CA GLU A 300 -0.04 33.99 34.03
C GLU A 300 -1.33 34.82 33.87
N THR A 301 -1.69 35.63 34.86
CA THR A 301 -2.91 36.46 34.80
C THR A 301 -2.70 37.77 34.03
N SER A 302 -1.47 38.05 33.59
CA SER A 302 -1.17 39.23 32.78
C SER A 302 -1.68 39.06 31.34
N PRO A 303 -1.88 40.17 30.59
CA PRO A 303 -2.25 40.11 29.17
C PRO A 303 -1.08 39.70 28.25
N ASN A 304 0.12 39.53 28.79
CA ASN A 304 1.28 39.05 28.02
C ASN A 304 1.10 37.57 27.70
N VAL A 305 1.58 37.15 26.53
CA VAL A 305 1.44 35.77 26.06
C VAL A 305 2.56 34.85 26.56
N GLY A 306 3.55 35.39 27.26
CA GLY A 306 4.63 34.62 27.90
C GLY A 306 4.18 33.90 29.16
N SER A 307 5.02 32.97 29.58
CA SER A 307 4.87 32.15 30.78
C SER A 307 6.26 31.98 31.36
N SER A 308 6.70 32.93 32.20
CA SER A 308 8.10 33.00 32.59
C SER A 308 8.31 33.73 33.90
N ILE A 309 9.44 33.45 34.56
CA ILE A 309 9.95 34.21 35.70
C ILE A 309 11.42 34.50 35.42
N PHE A 310 11.79 35.78 35.33
CA PHE A 310 13.19 36.18 35.25
C PHE A 310 13.57 37.09 36.41
N ILE A 311 14.61 36.69 37.15
CA ILE A 311 15.14 37.45 38.28
C ILE A 311 16.49 38.07 37.88
N SER A 312 16.63 39.36 38.12
CA SER A 312 17.87 40.09 37.78
C SER A 312 18.12 41.24 38.76
N GLY A 313 19.25 41.94 38.61
CA GLY A 313 19.53 43.15 39.39
C GLY A 313 19.66 42.90 40.91
N ILE A 314 20.04 41.68 41.31
CA ILE A 314 20.06 41.29 42.72
C ILE A 314 21.12 42.10 43.48
N THR A 315 20.71 42.76 44.56
CA THR A 315 21.57 43.51 45.46
C THR A 315 21.23 43.21 46.92
N SER A 316 22.24 43.26 47.77
CA SER A 316 22.13 42.92 49.19
C SER A 316 22.90 43.95 50.01
N THR A 317 22.30 44.47 51.09
CA THR A 317 22.95 45.45 51.98
C THR A 317 23.62 44.83 53.20
N PHE A 318 23.61 43.48 53.31
CA PHE A 318 24.29 42.77 54.39
C PHE A 318 25.79 43.07 54.42
N GLY A 319 26.32 43.30 55.63
CA GLY A 319 27.73 43.64 55.84
C GLY A 319 28.71 42.50 55.46
N PRO A 320 30.02 42.80 55.32
CA PRO A 320 31.02 41.90 54.72
C PRO A 320 31.28 40.58 55.49
N THR A 321 30.71 40.40 56.69
CA THR A 321 30.83 39.20 57.52
C THR A 321 29.70 38.19 57.32
N VAL A 322 28.58 38.61 56.72
CA VAL A 322 27.46 37.75 56.31
C VAL A 322 27.52 37.72 54.79
N ALA A 323 28.36 36.84 54.24
CA ALA A 323 28.72 36.82 52.82
C ALA A 323 27.49 36.93 51.91
N GLU A 324 27.29 38.09 51.27
CA GLU A 324 26.42 38.37 50.11
C GLU A 324 25.14 37.51 50.01
N ARG A 325 24.47 37.19 51.13
CA ARG A 325 23.35 36.26 51.11
C ARG A 325 22.19 36.95 50.42
N THR A 326 21.72 36.34 49.33
CA THR A 326 20.65 36.88 48.48
C THR A 326 19.35 36.10 48.62
N LEU A 327 19.26 35.25 49.65
CA LEU A 327 18.16 34.31 49.87
C LEU A 327 18.13 33.19 48.82
N GLY A 328 19.25 32.95 48.13
CA GLY A 328 19.37 31.95 47.07
C GLY A 328 19.04 32.44 45.66
N LEU A 329 18.64 33.71 45.50
CA LEU A 329 18.18 34.25 44.22
C LEU A 329 19.29 34.38 43.18
N ASP A 330 20.56 34.43 43.60
CA ASP A 330 21.73 34.50 42.73
C ASP A 330 22.18 33.12 42.20
N SER A 331 21.55 32.04 42.68
CA SER A 331 21.82 30.68 42.20
C SER A 331 21.12 30.40 40.86
N VAL A 332 21.79 29.64 39.99
CA VAL A 332 21.18 29.16 38.74
C VAL A 332 20.04 28.20 39.09
N PRO A 333 18.81 28.42 38.58
CA PRO A 333 17.71 27.51 38.82
C PRO A 333 18.06 26.09 38.35
N ARG A 334 17.63 25.09 39.12
CA ARG A 334 17.83 23.67 38.75
C ARG A 334 16.77 23.24 37.73
N ILE A 335 15.57 23.78 37.85
CA ILE A 335 14.45 23.65 36.94
C ILE A 335 14.10 25.06 36.48
N ASP A 336 14.12 25.22 35.17
CA ASP A 336 13.68 26.40 34.46
C ASP A 336 12.65 25.92 33.45
N HIS A 337 11.40 26.33 33.68
CA HIS A 337 10.25 26.00 32.84
C HIS A 337 9.67 27.25 32.18
N ASP A 338 10.54 28.18 31.79
CA ASP A 338 10.10 29.38 31.10
C ASP A 338 9.72 29.11 29.65
N ASN A 339 8.58 29.68 29.25
CA ASN A 339 8.04 29.70 27.90
C ASN A 339 7.97 28.32 27.24
N MET A 340 7.55 27.32 28.02
CA MET A 340 7.34 25.98 27.49
C MET A 340 6.06 25.91 26.65
N ILE A 341 6.09 25.06 25.62
CA ILE A 341 4.95 24.74 24.76
C ILE A 341 4.87 23.24 24.54
N THR A 342 3.66 22.74 24.30
CA THR A 342 3.49 21.34 23.89
C THR A 342 4.19 21.11 22.55
N SER A 343 5.08 20.13 22.53
CA SER A 343 5.77 19.71 21.32
C SER A 343 5.85 18.19 21.26
N SER A 344 5.87 17.67 20.05
CA SER A 344 6.09 16.26 19.78
C SER A 344 7.34 16.11 18.94
N SER A 345 8.04 14.99 19.09
CA SER A 345 9.29 14.78 18.37
C SER A 345 9.49 13.33 18.01
N MET A 346 10.25 13.12 16.94
CA MET A 346 10.66 11.80 16.48
C MET A 346 12.05 11.88 15.87
N ASN A 347 12.71 10.74 15.72
CA ASN A 347 13.99 10.66 15.03
C ASN A 347 13.80 10.09 13.62
N PHE A 348 14.47 10.71 12.66
CA PHE A 348 14.74 10.14 11.36
C PHE A 348 15.93 9.17 11.50
N LEU A 349 15.71 7.87 11.35
CA LEU A 349 16.77 6.92 11.68
C LEU A 349 17.72 6.70 10.49
N TRP A 350 17.18 6.48 9.29
CA TRP A 350 17.96 6.25 8.06
C TRP A 350 17.11 6.58 6.83
N SER A 351 17.76 6.69 5.66
CA SER A 351 17.07 6.96 4.40
C SER A 351 16.12 5.83 4.03
N PHE A 352 14.99 6.17 3.42
CA PHE A 352 14.02 5.18 2.93
C PHE A 352 13.32 5.70 1.67
N LYS A 353 12.47 4.87 1.07
CA LYS A 353 11.78 5.16 -0.18
C LYS A 353 10.29 4.86 -0.04
N VAL A 354 9.45 5.83 -0.37
CA VAL A 354 8.00 5.61 -0.47
C VAL A 354 7.72 4.95 -1.82
N MET A 355 7.19 3.72 -1.81
CA MET A 355 6.83 2.98 -3.03
C MET A 355 5.51 3.50 -3.64
N LEU A 356 5.25 3.12 -4.89
CA LEU A 356 4.08 3.59 -5.65
C LEU A 356 2.74 3.12 -5.07
N ASP A 357 2.74 1.99 -4.37
CA ASP A 357 1.60 1.36 -3.70
C ASP A 357 1.56 1.63 -2.19
N ALA A 358 2.56 2.34 -1.66
CA ALA A 358 2.70 2.62 -0.24
C ALA A 358 2.31 4.06 0.09
N THR A 359 1.78 4.25 1.29
CA THR A 359 1.50 5.56 1.86
C THR A 359 1.96 5.64 3.32
N ILE A 360 2.12 6.87 3.80
CA ILE A 360 2.42 7.15 5.21
C ILE A 360 1.37 8.14 5.70
N SER A 361 0.69 7.82 6.79
CA SER A 361 -0.30 8.73 7.38
C SER A 361 0.08 9.20 8.78
N PHE A 362 -0.35 10.42 9.12
CA PHE A 362 -0.36 10.91 10.49
C PHE A 362 -1.57 11.81 10.70
N ASP A 363 -1.99 11.96 11.96
CA ASP A 363 -3.10 12.81 12.34
C ASP A 363 -2.60 14.05 13.07
N LEU A 364 -3.25 15.19 12.85
CA LEU A 364 -2.91 16.47 13.45
C LEU A 364 -4.16 17.19 13.98
N SER A 365 -4.04 17.83 15.13
CA SER A 365 -5.01 18.76 15.70
C SER A 365 -4.26 19.88 16.41
N ILE A 366 -4.65 21.12 16.13
CA ILE A 366 -4.10 22.33 16.76
C ILE A 366 -5.29 23.21 17.17
N ASP A 367 -5.21 23.83 18.35
CA ASP A 367 -6.21 24.73 18.89
C ASP A 367 -7.63 24.11 18.92
N ASN A 368 -7.72 22.87 19.40
CA ASN A 368 -8.96 22.08 19.47
C ASN A 368 -9.68 21.87 18.13
N ALA A 369 -9.01 22.11 16.99
CA ALA A 369 -9.55 21.79 15.68
C ALA A 369 -9.80 20.28 15.56
N PRO A 370 -10.83 19.85 14.80
CA PRO A 370 -11.06 18.42 14.54
C PRO A 370 -9.81 17.75 14.00
N LEU A 371 -9.55 16.52 14.46
CA LEU A 371 -8.41 15.73 14.03
C LEU A 371 -8.43 15.52 12.50
N GLN A 372 -7.34 15.87 11.83
CA GLN A 372 -7.19 15.71 10.38
C GLN A 372 -6.08 14.73 10.04
N THR A 373 -6.33 13.82 9.11
CA THR A 373 -5.33 12.85 8.62
C THR A 373 -4.64 13.39 7.37
N PHE A 374 -3.32 13.40 7.40
CA PHE A 374 -2.46 13.73 6.28
C PHE A 374 -1.79 12.48 5.73
N VAL A 375 -1.62 12.41 4.41
CA VAL A 375 -1.07 11.25 3.71
C VAL A 375 0.12 11.69 2.86
N ILE A 376 1.24 10.99 3.03
CA ILE A 376 2.43 11.07 2.19
C ILE A 376 2.38 9.86 1.26
N ASP A 377 2.16 10.10 -0.02
CA ASP A 377 2.34 9.10 -1.07
C ASP A 377 3.58 9.44 -1.90
N ARG A 378 3.95 8.54 -2.82
CA ARG A 378 5.08 8.73 -3.72
C ARG A 378 5.01 10.04 -4.51
N THR A 379 3.82 10.42 -4.97
CA THR A 379 3.63 11.65 -5.76
C THR A 379 3.95 12.89 -4.92
N ALA A 380 3.54 12.91 -3.64
CA ALA A 380 3.83 13.98 -2.71
C ALA A 380 5.33 14.10 -2.41
N VAL A 381 6.03 12.97 -2.23
CA VAL A 381 7.49 12.96 -2.02
C VAL A 381 8.23 13.55 -3.22
N ASP A 382 7.95 13.01 -4.41
CA ASP A 382 8.60 13.43 -5.65
C ASP A 382 8.34 14.92 -5.95
N ALA A 383 7.11 15.39 -5.72
CA ALA A 383 6.74 16.79 -5.88
C ALA A 383 7.41 17.73 -4.86
N ALA A 384 7.45 17.34 -3.59
CA ALA A 384 8.04 18.14 -2.52
C ALA A 384 9.56 18.28 -2.66
N LEU A 385 10.24 17.21 -3.10
CA LEU A 385 11.70 17.16 -3.23
C LEU A 385 12.22 17.49 -4.63
N GLY A 386 11.33 17.51 -5.64
CA GLY A 386 11.72 17.69 -7.04
C GLY A 386 12.49 16.49 -7.60
N THR A 387 12.19 15.28 -7.12
CA THR A 387 12.80 14.01 -7.57
C THR A 387 11.76 13.12 -8.26
N THR A 388 12.18 11.92 -8.69
CA THR A 388 11.29 10.87 -9.23
C THR A 388 11.57 9.51 -8.61
N ASP A 389 12.37 9.49 -7.55
CA ASP A 389 12.91 8.29 -6.90
C ASP A 389 12.26 8.03 -5.53
N GLY A 390 11.40 8.95 -5.06
CA GLY A 390 10.62 8.94 -3.82
C GLY A 390 11.44 8.63 -2.60
N ARG A 391 12.73 8.97 -2.67
CA ARG A 391 13.67 8.77 -1.58
C ARG A 391 13.57 9.93 -0.61
N ILE A 392 13.40 9.59 0.65
CA ILE A 392 13.52 10.51 1.78
C ILE A 392 14.85 10.17 2.42
N THR A 393 15.82 11.09 2.31
CA THR A 393 17.21 10.84 2.70
C THR A 393 17.59 11.50 4.02
N SER A 394 16.78 12.44 4.49
CA SER A 394 17.05 13.21 5.70
C SER A 394 15.76 13.67 6.41
N GLY A 395 15.90 14.08 7.67
CA GLY A 395 14.81 14.77 8.38
C GLY A 395 14.41 16.10 7.73
N ALA A 396 15.33 16.75 6.99
CA ALA A 396 15.01 17.96 6.23
C ALA A 396 14.11 17.65 5.02
N ASP A 397 14.33 16.51 4.36
CA ASP A 397 13.45 16.03 3.28
C ASP A 397 12.05 15.75 3.84
N LEU A 398 11.97 15.02 4.96
CA LEU A 398 10.69 14.75 5.62
C LEU A 398 9.98 16.03 6.05
N LYS A 399 10.70 17.03 6.56
CA LYS A 399 10.14 18.36 6.85
C LYS A 399 9.57 18.99 5.58
N ALA A 400 10.31 19.02 4.47
CA ALA A 400 9.83 19.62 3.22
C ALA A 400 8.56 18.93 2.69
N ILE A 401 8.47 17.60 2.85
CA ILE A 401 7.29 16.82 2.50
C ILE A 401 6.11 17.16 3.41
N VAL A 402 6.32 17.24 4.72
CA VAL A 402 5.28 17.66 5.68
C VAL A 402 4.78 19.07 5.34
N ASP A 403 5.69 20.02 5.10
CA ASP A 403 5.34 21.38 4.67
C ASP A 403 4.52 21.37 3.37
N TYR A 404 4.80 20.43 2.46
CA TYR A 404 4.12 20.31 1.17
C TYR A 404 2.72 19.68 1.25
N ILE A 405 2.48 18.73 2.16
CA ILE A 405 1.17 18.05 2.28
C ILE A 405 0.21 18.70 3.28
N VAL A 406 0.72 19.59 4.14
CA VAL A 406 -0.08 20.35 5.12
C VAL A 406 -0.59 21.74 4.64
N PRO A 407 -0.49 22.21 3.38
CA PRO A 407 -0.94 23.54 3.02
C PRO A 407 -2.47 23.64 3.14
N GLY A 408 -2.93 24.48 4.07
CA GLY A 408 -4.34 24.66 4.43
C GLY A 408 -4.64 24.44 5.91
N PHE A 409 -3.71 23.85 6.67
CA PHE A 409 -3.76 23.79 8.13
C PHE A 409 -2.70 24.77 8.68
N GLU A 410 -3.05 26.06 8.69
CA GLU A 410 -2.17 27.12 9.20
C GLU A 410 -1.82 26.82 10.67
N GLY A 411 -0.52 26.77 10.98
CA GLY A 411 -0.04 26.74 12.35
C GLY A 411 0.72 25.50 12.82
N LEU A 412 1.16 24.60 11.94
CA LEU A 412 2.18 23.60 12.29
C LEU A 412 3.58 24.16 12.01
N ALA A 413 4.42 24.22 13.04
CA ALA A 413 5.85 24.47 12.90
C ALA A 413 6.64 23.18 13.07
N VAL A 414 7.56 22.93 12.14
CA VAL A 414 8.48 21.79 12.17
C VAL A 414 9.92 22.30 12.22
N SER A 415 10.73 21.79 13.14
CA SER A 415 12.17 22.06 13.20
C SER A 415 12.96 20.76 13.14
N VAL A 416 14.17 20.83 12.58
CA VAL A 416 15.07 19.69 12.43
C VAL A 416 16.40 20.02 13.08
N SER A 417 16.84 19.20 14.04
CA SER A 417 18.14 19.31 14.70
C SER A 417 18.84 17.96 14.67
N GLY A 418 19.89 17.85 13.84
CA GLY A 418 20.50 16.57 13.53
C GLY A 418 19.49 15.63 12.86
N ASN A 419 19.18 14.51 13.50
CA ASN A 419 18.18 13.56 13.05
C ASN A 419 16.82 13.71 13.74
N ARG A 420 16.68 14.63 14.69
CA ARG A 420 15.44 14.84 15.45
C ARG A 420 14.56 15.86 14.74
N LEU A 421 13.34 15.46 14.42
CA LEU A 421 12.25 16.36 14.03
C LEU A 421 11.45 16.73 15.27
N THR A 422 11.13 18.01 15.42
CA THR A 422 10.25 18.53 16.48
C THR A 422 9.09 19.27 15.82
N PHE A 423 7.89 18.90 16.21
CA PHE A 423 6.60 19.42 15.74
C PHE A 423 5.93 20.17 16.89
N GLN A 424 5.40 21.35 16.60
CA GLN A 424 4.74 22.20 17.57
C GLN A 424 3.73 23.13 16.88
N ALA A 425 2.88 23.78 17.65
CA ALA A 425 2.10 24.90 17.14
C ALA A 425 3.05 26.04 16.71
N ASP A 426 2.77 26.68 15.58
CA ASP A 426 3.52 27.82 15.09
C ASP A 426 3.26 29.04 15.99
N GLN A 427 4.31 29.49 16.67
CA GLN A 427 4.23 30.59 17.63
C GLN A 427 3.86 31.93 16.99
N ALA A 428 4.10 32.12 15.69
CA ALA A 428 3.69 33.33 14.99
C ALA A 428 2.17 33.42 14.81
N ILE A 429 1.48 32.27 14.84
CA ILE A 429 0.02 32.16 14.74
C ILE A 429 -0.58 31.99 16.14
N TYR A 430 0.06 31.20 17.00
CA TYR A 430 -0.37 30.86 18.35
C TYR A 430 0.68 31.27 19.39
N PRO A 431 0.75 32.56 19.77
CA PRO A 431 1.88 33.11 20.52
C PRO A 431 1.88 32.79 22.03
N GLY A 432 0.92 32.00 22.53
CA GLY A 432 0.80 31.65 23.95
C GLY A 432 1.81 30.60 24.42
N TYR A 433 2.19 30.69 25.69
CA TYR A 433 3.13 29.79 26.38
C TYR A 433 2.54 29.29 27.71
N GLY A 434 3.07 28.18 28.25
CA GLY A 434 2.61 27.61 29.53
C GLY A 434 1.12 27.28 29.52
N ASN A 435 0.35 27.77 30.50
CA ASN A 435 -1.11 27.56 30.52
C ASN A 435 -1.86 28.32 29.42
N LYS A 436 -1.20 29.28 28.74
CA LYS A 436 -1.74 29.98 27.56
C LYS A 436 -1.36 29.32 26.24
N ALA A 437 -0.53 28.28 26.24
CA ALA A 437 -0.19 27.55 25.03
C ALA A 437 -1.44 26.87 24.46
N VAL A 438 -1.53 26.83 23.12
CA VAL A 438 -2.65 26.16 22.45
C VAL A 438 -2.52 24.65 22.54
N ASP A 439 -3.66 23.98 22.48
CA ASP A 439 -3.69 22.53 22.40
C ASP A 439 -3.02 22.05 21.10
N PHE A 440 -2.10 21.09 21.23
CA PHE A 440 -1.34 20.54 20.12
C PHE A 440 -1.29 19.01 20.21
N TYR A 441 -1.67 18.35 19.12
CA TYR A 441 -1.59 16.91 18.98
C TYR A 441 -1.12 16.53 17.58
N ILE A 442 -0.11 15.66 17.52
CA ILE A 442 0.27 14.93 16.32
C ILE A 442 0.46 13.45 16.66
N SER A 443 -0.05 12.56 15.81
CA SER A 443 0.11 11.12 16.00
C SER A 443 1.52 10.65 15.58
N SER A 444 1.85 9.41 15.92
CA SER A 444 2.92 8.69 15.21
C SER A 444 2.59 8.59 13.72
N PHE A 445 3.63 8.55 12.89
CA PHE A 445 3.52 8.27 11.46
C PHE A 445 3.26 6.77 11.29
N ARG A 446 2.38 6.41 10.36
CA ARG A 446 1.91 5.04 10.15
C ARG A 446 2.06 4.66 8.67
N PRO A 447 2.91 3.68 8.33
CA PRO A 447 2.99 3.14 6.97
C PRO A 447 1.75 2.31 6.64
N ASP A 448 1.37 2.33 5.37
CA ASP A 448 0.42 1.41 4.74
C ASP A 448 1.02 0.95 3.40
N PRO A 449 1.30 -0.35 3.20
CA PRO A 449 1.05 -1.44 4.15
C PRO A 449 1.93 -1.34 5.40
N PRO A 450 1.42 -1.80 6.57
CA PRO A 450 2.14 -1.71 7.84
C PRO A 450 3.33 -2.68 7.94
N PHE A 451 3.42 -3.64 7.01
CA PHE A 451 4.44 -4.67 6.92
C PHE A 451 5.09 -4.67 5.53
N THR A 452 6.38 -5.00 5.51
CA THR A 452 7.23 -5.00 4.32
C THR A 452 8.07 -6.27 4.40
N LEU A 453 8.20 -7.02 3.32
CA LEU A 453 8.97 -8.26 3.39
C LEU A 453 10.46 -7.94 3.44
N ARG A 454 11.16 -8.37 4.50
CA ARG A 454 12.56 -7.97 4.78
C ARG A 454 13.61 -9.00 4.37
N PHE A 455 13.19 -10.18 3.94
CA PHE A 455 14.07 -11.28 3.56
C PHE A 455 13.49 -12.07 2.39
N ASP A 456 14.36 -12.63 1.54
CA ASP A 456 13.93 -13.62 0.55
C ASP A 456 13.57 -14.95 1.25
N LEU A 457 12.72 -15.76 0.64
CA LEU A 457 12.46 -17.13 1.13
C LEU A 457 13.76 -17.96 1.25
N SER A 458 14.77 -17.65 0.44
CA SER A 458 16.10 -18.26 0.50
C SER A 458 17.02 -17.73 1.59
N GLU A 459 16.68 -16.59 2.19
CA GLU A 459 17.46 -15.93 3.25
C GLU A 459 16.99 -16.32 4.66
N ILE A 460 15.92 -17.11 4.81
CA ILE A 460 15.48 -17.59 6.12
C ILE A 460 16.60 -18.42 6.77
N ASP A 461 17.14 -17.91 7.88
CA ASP A 461 18.12 -18.61 8.70
C ASP A 461 17.76 -18.56 10.19
N VAL A 462 17.24 -19.66 10.73
CA VAL A 462 16.84 -19.79 12.14
C VAL A 462 18.01 -19.99 13.10
N THR A 463 19.25 -20.07 12.59
CA THR A 463 20.47 -20.26 13.39
C THR A 463 21.20 -18.95 13.69
N THR A 464 20.72 -17.83 13.12
CA THR A 464 21.26 -16.48 13.32
C THR A 464 20.28 -15.63 14.11
N ASP A 465 20.73 -14.45 14.56
CA ASP A 465 19.91 -13.45 15.24
C ASP A 465 19.50 -12.31 14.28
N ASP A 466 19.60 -12.51 12.96
CA ASP A 466 19.27 -11.49 11.95
C ASP A 466 17.76 -11.17 11.99
N PHE A 467 16.93 -12.18 12.23
CA PHE A 467 15.49 -12.07 12.47
C PHE A 467 15.02 -13.09 13.52
N THR A 468 14.00 -12.71 14.27
CA THR A 468 13.29 -13.62 15.18
C THR A 468 12.41 -14.62 14.41
N ILE A 469 12.06 -15.74 15.04
CA ILE A 469 11.14 -16.73 14.42
C ILE A 469 9.78 -16.11 14.11
N ASP A 470 9.32 -15.17 14.93
CA ASP A 470 8.04 -14.48 14.71
C ASP A 470 8.09 -13.55 13.49
N GLU A 471 9.20 -12.84 13.28
CA GLU A 471 9.43 -12.06 12.05
C GLU A 471 9.50 -12.96 10.81
N TYR A 472 10.13 -14.13 10.90
CA TYR A 472 10.12 -15.10 9.80
C TYR A 472 8.71 -15.64 9.50
N LEU A 473 7.91 -15.93 10.54
CA LEU A 473 6.54 -16.38 10.38
C LEU A 473 5.67 -15.31 9.71
N GLU A 474 5.79 -14.05 10.13
CA GLU A 474 5.07 -12.92 9.52
C GLU A 474 5.42 -12.76 8.04
N GLY A 475 6.71 -12.82 7.69
CA GLY A 475 7.14 -12.74 6.28
C GLY A 475 6.67 -13.91 5.43
N VAL A 476 6.70 -15.15 5.95
CA VAL A 476 6.18 -16.33 5.23
C VAL A 476 4.65 -16.28 5.08
N GLU A 477 3.93 -15.76 6.09
CA GLU A 477 2.49 -15.51 5.99
C GLU A 477 2.17 -14.45 4.93
N TYR A 478 2.98 -13.40 4.83
CA TYR A 478 2.87 -12.40 3.76
C TYR A 478 3.08 -13.03 2.36
N MET A 479 4.17 -13.79 2.16
CA MET A 479 4.42 -14.52 0.91
C MET A 479 3.25 -15.45 0.54
N LEU A 480 2.68 -16.14 1.54
CA LEU A 480 1.55 -17.04 1.36
C LEU A 480 0.30 -16.28 0.91
N SER A 481 -0.02 -15.15 1.55
CA SER A 481 -1.15 -14.31 1.19
C SER A 481 -1.02 -13.80 -0.25
N GLN A 482 0.15 -13.24 -0.60
CA GLN A 482 0.41 -12.75 -1.96
C GLN A 482 0.36 -13.88 -3.00
N SER A 483 0.83 -15.08 -2.65
CA SER A 483 0.72 -16.26 -3.54
C SER A 483 -0.73 -16.70 -3.76
N ILE A 484 -1.59 -16.60 -2.74
CA ILE A 484 -3.03 -16.88 -2.86
C ILE A 484 -3.69 -15.85 -3.80
N ASP A 485 -3.34 -14.57 -3.68
CA ASP A 485 -3.87 -13.51 -4.55
C ASP A 485 -3.42 -13.70 -6.02
N SER A 486 -2.16 -14.09 -6.24
CA SER A 486 -1.65 -14.54 -7.54
C SER A 486 -2.48 -15.69 -8.11
N GLY A 487 -2.73 -16.73 -7.30
CA GLY A 487 -3.54 -17.88 -7.68
C GLY A 487 -4.98 -17.49 -8.04
N ALA A 488 -5.60 -16.58 -7.29
CA ALA A 488 -6.94 -16.06 -7.58
C ALA A 488 -6.98 -15.29 -8.91
N MET A 489 -5.97 -14.45 -9.18
CA MET A 489 -5.85 -13.71 -10.43
C MET A 489 -5.69 -14.66 -11.63
N LEU A 490 -4.76 -15.61 -11.56
CA LEU A 490 -4.56 -16.63 -12.58
C LEU A 490 -5.81 -17.49 -12.80
N GLY A 491 -6.47 -17.93 -11.73
CA GLY A 491 -7.71 -18.71 -11.80
C GLY A 491 -8.85 -17.94 -12.48
N SER A 492 -8.95 -16.62 -12.27
CA SER A 492 -9.94 -15.79 -12.96
C SER A 492 -9.68 -15.70 -14.48
N VAL A 493 -8.41 -15.64 -14.88
CA VAL A 493 -8.01 -15.64 -16.29
C VAL A 493 -8.27 -17.02 -16.92
N GLN A 494 -7.92 -18.09 -16.22
CA GLN A 494 -8.18 -19.47 -16.63
C GLN A 494 -9.68 -19.69 -16.92
N GLN A 495 -10.56 -19.37 -15.96
CA GLN A 495 -12.00 -19.53 -16.12
C GLN A 495 -12.54 -18.75 -17.33
N ARG A 496 -12.01 -17.55 -17.58
CA ARG A 496 -12.42 -16.74 -18.73
C ARG A 496 -12.02 -17.39 -20.06
N ILE A 497 -10.80 -17.90 -20.16
CA ILE A 497 -10.31 -18.61 -21.36
C ILE A 497 -11.10 -19.92 -21.57
N GLU A 498 -11.40 -20.67 -20.50
CA GLU A 498 -12.21 -21.90 -20.58
C GLU A 498 -13.62 -21.62 -21.12
N MET A 499 -14.29 -20.57 -20.62
CA MET A 499 -15.61 -20.17 -21.11
C MET A 499 -15.56 -19.83 -22.61
N GLN A 500 -14.52 -19.13 -23.05
CA GLN A 500 -14.37 -18.70 -24.45
C GLN A 500 -13.99 -19.86 -25.38
N THR A 501 -13.20 -20.81 -24.88
CA THR A 501 -12.87 -22.06 -25.58
C THR A 501 -14.14 -22.91 -25.77
N ALA A 502 -14.93 -23.07 -24.71
CA ALA A 502 -16.20 -23.82 -24.79
C ALA A 502 -17.21 -23.15 -25.73
N PHE A 503 -17.29 -21.81 -25.72
CA PHE A 503 -18.13 -21.07 -26.66
C PHE A 503 -17.67 -21.26 -28.12
N SER A 504 -16.37 -21.16 -28.37
CA SER A 504 -15.79 -21.34 -29.70
C SER A 504 -16.03 -22.75 -30.22
N GLN A 505 -15.82 -23.77 -29.39
CA GLN A 505 -16.12 -25.17 -29.74
C GLN A 505 -17.58 -25.36 -30.12
N LYS A 506 -18.51 -24.86 -29.30
CA LYS A 506 -19.94 -24.93 -29.61
C LYS A 506 -20.30 -24.21 -30.90
N MET A 507 -19.68 -23.06 -31.17
CA MET A 507 -19.91 -22.33 -32.42
C MET A 507 -19.40 -23.13 -33.63
N MET A 508 -18.23 -23.77 -33.53
CA MET A 508 -17.71 -24.65 -34.58
C MET A 508 -18.66 -25.80 -34.88
N ASP A 509 -19.16 -26.48 -33.83
CA ASP A 509 -20.08 -27.61 -33.96
C ASP A 509 -21.42 -27.19 -34.63
N GLU A 510 -21.97 -26.04 -34.24
CA GLU A 510 -23.21 -25.51 -34.84
C GLU A 510 -23.01 -25.04 -36.28
N VAL A 511 -21.85 -24.44 -36.61
CA VAL A 511 -21.51 -24.07 -37.98
C VAL A 511 -21.31 -25.32 -38.85
N GLU A 512 -20.66 -26.35 -38.33
CA GLU A 512 -20.49 -27.64 -39.02
C GLU A 512 -21.84 -28.31 -39.31
N SER A 513 -22.71 -28.41 -38.30
CA SER A 513 -24.08 -28.92 -38.44
C SER A 513 -24.91 -28.09 -39.42
N GLY A 514 -24.79 -26.76 -39.36
CA GLY A 514 -25.43 -25.83 -40.28
C GLY A 514 -24.96 -26.03 -41.72
N VAL A 515 -23.65 -26.16 -41.95
CA VAL A 515 -23.08 -26.48 -43.26
C VAL A 515 -23.62 -27.82 -43.76
N SER A 516 -23.57 -28.87 -42.93
CA SER A 516 -24.06 -30.22 -43.23
C SER A 516 -25.52 -30.18 -43.72
N ARG A 517 -26.41 -29.49 -43.00
CA ARG A 517 -27.83 -29.36 -43.42
C ARG A 517 -28.03 -28.67 -44.77
N LEU A 518 -27.13 -27.75 -45.14
CA LEU A 518 -27.22 -27.03 -46.41
C LEU A 518 -26.70 -27.85 -47.59
N VAL A 519 -25.63 -28.60 -47.39
CA VAL A 519 -24.85 -29.19 -48.49
C VAL A 519 -24.89 -30.71 -48.55
N ASP A 520 -25.22 -31.40 -47.48
CA ASP A 520 -25.17 -32.86 -47.44
C ASP A 520 -26.38 -33.48 -48.13
N THR A 521 -26.13 -34.63 -48.75
CA THR A 521 -27.15 -35.44 -49.39
C THR A 521 -27.80 -36.34 -48.36
N ASP A 522 -29.14 -36.38 -48.31
CA ASP A 522 -29.85 -37.48 -47.66
C ASP A 522 -29.61 -38.76 -48.48
N MET A 523 -28.78 -39.65 -47.92
CA MET A 523 -28.35 -40.85 -48.61
C MET A 523 -29.49 -41.85 -48.84
N GLU A 524 -30.54 -41.83 -48.01
CA GLU A 524 -31.71 -42.68 -48.21
C GLU A 524 -32.54 -42.17 -49.39
N GLU A 525 -32.85 -40.87 -49.40
CA GLU A 525 -33.59 -40.25 -50.50
C GLU A 525 -32.83 -40.32 -51.83
N ALA A 526 -31.53 -40.01 -51.82
CA ALA A 526 -30.70 -40.03 -53.01
C ALA A 526 -30.47 -41.45 -53.55
N SER A 527 -30.33 -42.45 -52.67
CA SER A 527 -30.24 -43.85 -53.10
C SER A 527 -31.54 -44.34 -53.74
N MET A 528 -32.70 -43.96 -53.19
CA MET A 528 -34.00 -44.26 -53.80
C MET A 528 -34.16 -43.57 -55.16
N ARG A 529 -33.78 -42.29 -55.27
CA ARG A 529 -33.77 -41.57 -56.55
C ARG A 529 -32.84 -42.20 -57.58
N LEU A 530 -31.65 -42.62 -57.16
CA LEU A 530 -30.67 -43.27 -58.04
C LEU A 530 -31.25 -44.55 -58.63
N GLN A 531 -31.87 -45.40 -57.80
CA GLN A 531 -32.55 -46.62 -58.23
C GLN A 531 -33.74 -46.32 -59.17
N ALA A 532 -34.51 -45.27 -58.88
CA ALA A 532 -35.61 -44.86 -59.74
C ALA A 532 -35.11 -44.40 -61.13
N PHE A 533 -34.05 -43.60 -61.20
CA PHE A 533 -33.44 -43.18 -62.47
C PHE A 533 -32.80 -44.34 -63.23
N GLN A 534 -32.16 -45.28 -62.55
CA GLN A 534 -31.65 -46.52 -63.16
C GLN A 534 -32.80 -47.32 -63.79
N THR A 535 -33.92 -47.46 -63.09
CA THR A 535 -35.13 -48.14 -63.58
C THR A 535 -35.75 -47.39 -64.77
N GLN A 536 -35.88 -46.07 -64.69
CA GLN A 536 -36.37 -45.24 -65.80
C GLN A 536 -35.48 -45.31 -67.03
N LYS A 537 -34.15 -45.33 -66.86
CA LYS A 537 -33.19 -45.50 -67.96
C LYS A 537 -33.38 -46.85 -68.64
N GLN A 538 -33.58 -47.92 -67.87
CA GLN A 538 -33.85 -49.25 -68.41
C GLN A 538 -35.17 -49.30 -69.20
N LEU A 539 -36.25 -48.71 -68.66
CA LEU A 539 -37.55 -48.62 -69.33
C LEU A 539 -37.52 -47.74 -70.59
N ALA A 540 -36.77 -46.63 -70.56
CA ALA A 540 -36.60 -45.75 -71.71
C ALA A 540 -35.80 -46.44 -72.83
N LEU A 541 -34.76 -47.20 -72.49
CA LEU A 541 -34.02 -48.03 -73.44
C LEU A 541 -34.92 -49.12 -74.05
N GLN A 542 -35.73 -49.81 -73.25
CA GLN A 542 -36.71 -50.78 -73.74
C GLN A 542 -37.76 -50.13 -74.65
N SER A 543 -38.27 -48.96 -74.28
CA SER A 543 -39.26 -48.21 -75.07
C SER A 543 -38.67 -47.71 -76.39
N LEU A 544 -37.41 -47.28 -76.40
CA LEU A 544 -36.65 -46.95 -77.62
C LEU A 544 -36.43 -48.18 -78.51
N GLN A 545 -36.14 -49.34 -77.93
CA GLN A 545 -36.05 -50.60 -78.69
C GLN A 545 -37.39 -51.00 -79.31
N ILE A 546 -38.51 -50.83 -78.59
CA ILE A 546 -39.87 -51.09 -79.08
C ILE A 546 -40.28 -50.06 -80.16
N ALA A 547 -39.99 -48.77 -79.95
CA ALA A 547 -40.30 -47.71 -80.90
C ALA A 547 -39.46 -47.80 -82.19
N ASN A 548 -38.23 -48.32 -82.11
CA ASN A 548 -37.39 -48.58 -83.29
C ASN A 548 -37.73 -49.90 -83.99
N SER A 549 -38.40 -50.86 -83.34
CA SER A 549 -38.86 -52.12 -83.95
C SER A 549 -40.27 -52.04 -84.56
N GLN A 550 -41.13 -51.10 -84.13
CA GLN A 550 -42.45 -50.88 -84.74
C GLN A 550 -42.42 -50.50 -86.25
N PRO A 551 -41.53 -49.60 -86.73
CA PRO A 551 -41.41 -49.32 -88.16
C PRO A 551 -40.99 -50.54 -88.98
N GLN A 552 -40.21 -51.47 -88.39
CA GLN A 552 -39.80 -52.71 -89.05
C GLN A 552 -40.96 -53.70 -89.19
N ASN A 553 -41.84 -53.79 -88.18
CA ASN A 553 -43.07 -54.60 -88.24
C ASN A 553 -44.12 -54.03 -89.20
N ILE A 554 -44.16 -52.71 -89.42
CA ILE A 554 -45.01 -52.09 -90.44
C ILE A 554 -44.41 -52.29 -91.84
N LEU A 555 -43.09 -52.21 -92.01
CA LEU A 555 -42.41 -52.54 -93.27
C LEU A 555 -42.54 -54.02 -93.65
N SER A 556 -42.70 -54.94 -92.69
CA SER A 556 -43.02 -56.35 -92.98
C SER A 556 -44.49 -56.60 -93.33
N LEU A 557 -45.39 -55.62 -93.14
CA LEU A 557 -46.80 -55.69 -93.56
C LEU A 557 -47.02 -55.13 -94.98
N PHE A 558 -46.00 -54.50 -95.58
CA PHE A 558 -46.01 -54.00 -96.96
C PHE A 558 -45.14 -54.81 -97.93
N ASN A 559 -44.70 -56.02 -97.53
CA ASN A 559 -44.07 -57.01 -98.40
C ASN A 559 -44.91 -58.27 -98.51
#